data_AF-A0A7S2SH03-F1
#
_entry.id   AF-A0A7S2SH03-F1
#
_cell.length_a   1.000
_cell.length_b   1.000
_cell.length_c   1.000
_cell.angle_alpha   90.00
_cell.angle_beta   90.00
_cell.angle_gamma   90.00
#
_symmetry.space_group_name_H-M   'P 1'
#
loop_
_entity.id
_entity.type
_entity.pdbx_description
1 polymer ?
#
loop_
_entity_poly.entity_id
_entity_poly.type
_entity_poly.pdbx_seq_one_letter_code
_entity_poly.pdbx_strand_id
1 'polypeptide(L)'
;TAHALHREYRVLQCLQRHNSESKDDRKIIPVPTVFAYCKDRLVIGAEFYVMEYVKGRVFVDPSLPGMSKKERELAYQDAVQILANIRSLDYVSVGLGDYGRRGGYVSRQ
;
A
#
# COMPACT_ATOMS: atom_id res chain seq x y z
N THR A 1 13.24 -14.47 8.73
CA THR A 1 12.03 -13.64 8.93
C THR A 1 12.32 -12.14 9.03
N ALA A 2 13.37 -11.64 8.34
CA ALA A 2 13.69 -10.20 8.23
C ALA A 2 13.48 -9.62 6.82
N HIS A 3 13.01 -10.43 5.85
CA HIS A 3 12.96 -10.06 4.43
C HIS A 3 11.72 -9.25 4.00
N ALA A 4 10.78 -8.96 4.91
CA ALA A 4 9.55 -8.24 4.57
C ALA A 4 9.68 -6.71 4.69
N LEU A 5 10.37 -6.18 5.71
CA LEU A 5 10.37 -4.74 6.00
C LEU A 5 10.96 -3.88 4.87
N HIS A 6 12.10 -4.29 4.30
CA HIS A 6 12.67 -3.61 3.13
C HIS A 6 11.70 -3.63 1.94
N ARG A 7 10.96 -4.72 1.74
CA ARG A 7 10.00 -4.86 0.65
C ARG A 7 8.79 -3.96 0.86
N GLU A 8 8.24 -3.93 2.07
CA GLU A 8 7.15 -3.04 2.44
C GLU A 8 7.54 -1.57 2.28
N TYR A 9 8.68 -1.16 2.84
CA TYR A 9 9.20 0.20 2.69
C TYR A 9 9.38 0.58 1.21
N ARG A 10 9.96 -0.32 0.40
CA ARG A 10 10.14 -0.10 -1.04
C ARG A 10 8.81 0.12 -1.76
N VAL A 11 7.80 -0.70 -1.47
CA VAL A 11 6.46 -0.54 -2.08
C VAL A 11 5.84 0.80 -1.68
N LEU A 12 5.85 1.15 -0.39
CA LEU A 12 5.30 2.41 0.11
C LEU A 12 6.00 3.62 -0.51
N GLN A 13 7.34 3.59 -0.61
CA GLN A 13 8.12 4.67 -1.24
C GLN A 13 7.80 4.82 -2.73
N CYS A 14 7.66 3.72 -3.46
CA CYS A 14 7.26 3.73 -4.88
C CYS A 14 5.86 4.31 -5.08
N LEU A 15 4.90 3.91 -4.24
CA LEU A 15 3.53 4.42 -4.29
C LEU A 15 3.45 5.91 -3.91
N GLN A 16 4.21 6.35 -2.91
CA GLN A 16 4.30 7.78 -2.55
C GLN A 16 4.84 8.63 -3.71
N ARG A 17 5.87 8.16 -4.42
CA ARG A 17 6.39 8.83 -5.61
C ARG A 17 5.35 8.89 -6.72
N HIS A 18 4.70 7.76 -7.03
CA HIS A 18 3.61 7.68 -8.01
C HIS A 18 2.50 8.70 -7.69
N ASN A 19 2.06 8.78 -6.44
CA ASN A 19 1.03 9.73 -6.04
C ASN A 19 1.45 11.19 -6.21
N SER A 20 2.75 11.49 -5.99
CA SER A 20 3.29 12.84 -6.13
C SER A 20 3.46 13.26 -7.60
N GLU A 21 3.62 12.29 -8.51
CA GLU A 21 3.81 12.52 -9.95
C GLU A 21 2.49 12.37 -10.75
N SER A 22 1.47 11.74 -10.17
CA SER A 22 0.17 11.54 -10.82
C SER A 22 -0.53 12.87 -11.07
N LYS A 23 -0.98 13.06 -12.32
CA LYS A 23 -1.81 14.21 -12.73
C LYS A 23 -3.31 13.93 -12.63
N ASP A 24 -3.70 12.69 -12.37
CA ASP A 24 -5.09 12.28 -12.21
C ASP A 24 -5.33 11.91 -10.75
N ASP A 25 -6.08 12.75 -10.04
CA ASP A 25 -6.45 12.55 -8.63
C ASP A 25 -7.19 11.22 -8.42
N ARG A 26 -7.87 10.71 -9.46
CA ARG A 26 -8.59 9.44 -9.39
C ARG A 26 -7.67 8.23 -9.40
N LYS A 27 -6.37 8.39 -9.73
CA LYS A 27 -5.36 7.33 -9.75
C LYS A 27 -4.47 7.28 -8.50
N ILE A 28 -4.79 8.09 -7.50
CA ILE A 28 -4.08 8.11 -6.22
C ILE A 28 -4.36 6.80 -5.47
N ILE A 29 -3.31 6.25 -4.86
CA ILE A 29 -3.38 5.08 -3.98
C ILE A 29 -3.00 5.55 -2.58
N PRO A 30 -3.94 5.76 -1.66
CA PRO A 30 -3.64 6.35 -0.36
C PRO A 30 -2.71 5.43 0.44
N VAL A 31 -1.51 5.94 0.73
CA VAL A 31 -0.48 5.29 1.53
C VAL A 31 0.10 6.31 2.51
N PRO A 32 0.55 5.89 3.70
CA PRO A 32 1.21 6.78 4.63
C PRO A 32 2.52 7.29 4.03
N THR A 33 2.89 8.52 4.35
CA THR A 33 4.20 9.06 3.98
C THR A 33 5.30 8.26 4.70
N VAL A 34 6.26 7.70 3.97
CA VAL A 34 7.44 7.03 4.55
C VAL A 34 8.60 8.01 4.68
N PHE A 35 9.20 8.06 5.87
CA PHE A 35 10.27 9.03 6.18
C PHE A 35 11.67 8.44 6.07
N ALA A 36 11.90 7.28 6.67
CA ALA A 36 13.23 6.67 6.70
C ALA A 36 13.15 5.15 6.89
N TYR A 37 14.12 4.43 6.32
CA TYR A 37 14.36 3.01 6.59
C TYR A 37 15.76 2.83 7.18
N CYS A 38 15.84 2.16 8.32
CA CYS A 38 17.06 1.83 9.01
C CYS A 38 17.31 0.32 8.91
N LYS A 39 18.38 -0.04 8.18
CA LYS A 39 18.87 -1.42 8.09
C LYS A 39 19.84 -1.80 9.21
N ASP A 40 20.32 -0.81 9.96
CA ASP A 40 21.31 -1.01 11.01
C ASP A 40 20.65 -1.51 12.29
N ARG A 41 20.87 -2.79 12.59
CA ARG A 41 20.32 -3.45 13.77
C ARG A 41 20.97 -2.98 15.07
N LEU A 42 22.09 -2.26 15.01
CA LEU A 42 22.72 -1.70 16.21
C LEU A 42 21.91 -0.56 16.82
N VAL A 43 21.00 0.07 16.06
CA VAL A 43 20.21 1.21 16.55
C VAL A 43 19.16 0.78 17.57
N ILE A 44 18.36 -0.25 17.27
CA ILE A 44 17.27 -0.73 18.17
C ILE A 44 17.19 -2.27 18.28
N GLY A 45 18.20 -3.00 17.83
CA GLY A 45 18.21 -4.47 17.83
C GLY A 45 17.52 -5.12 16.61
N ALA A 46 16.92 -4.32 15.73
CA ALA A 46 16.22 -4.80 14.53
C ALA A 46 16.22 -3.75 13.41
N GLU A 47 15.92 -4.19 12.18
CA GLU A 47 15.62 -3.27 11.08
C GLU A 47 14.24 -2.64 11.29
N PHE A 48 14.05 -1.40 10.86
CA PHE A 48 12.77 -0.70 10.98
C PHE A 48 12.63 0.40 9.94
N TYR A 49 11.40 0.87 9.71
CA TYR A 49 11.15 2.12 9.00
C TYR A 49 10.18 2.99 9.79
N VAL A 50 10.22 4.29 9.53
CA VAL A 50 9.33 5.28 10.15
C VAL A 50 8.41 5.83 9.07
N MET A 51 7.13 5.92 9.39
CA MET A 51 6.08 6.44 8.51
C MET A 51 5.11 7.32 9.28
N GLU A 52 4.29 8.03 8.53
CA GLU A 52 3.21 8.88 9.02
C GLU A 52 2.21 8.10 9.88
N TYR A 53 1.82 8.71 11.00
CA TYR A 53 0.67 8.25 11.76
C TYR A 53 -0.62 8.77 11.13
N VAL A 54 -1.32 7.91 10.40
CA VAL A 54 -2.61 8.25 9.80
C VAL A 54 -3.73 8.03 10.83
N LYS A 55 -4.26 9.13 11.37
CA LYS A 55 -5.43 9.08 12.25
C LYS A 55 -6.66 8.66 11.44
N GLY A 56 -7.20 7.49 11.73
CA GLY A 56 -8.34 6.95 10.99
C GLY A 56 -9.09 5.87 11.75
N ARG A 57 -9.88 5.11 11.01
CA ARG A 57 -10.65 3.96 11.51
C ARG A 57 -10.20 2.72 10.76
N VAL A 58 -10.04 1.61 11.47
CA VAL A 58 -9.80 0.29 10.86
C VAL A 58 -11.09 -0.50 10.97
N PHE A 59 -11.71 -0.79 9.83
CA PHE A 59 -12.90 -1.64 9.77
C PHE A 59 -12.47 -3.10 9.73
N VAL A 60 -12.57 -3.79 10.87
CA VAL A 60 -12.22 -5.23 10.98
C VAL A 60 -13.37 -6.11 10.51
N ASP A 61 -14.60 -5.74 10.85
CA ASP A 61 -15.80 -6.45 10.39
C ASP A 61 -16.24 -5.91 9.03
N PRO A 62 -16.24 -6.73 7.95
CA PRO A 62 -16.71 -6.31 6.63
C PRO A 62 -18.20 -5.98 6.62
N SER A 63 -19.00 -6.42 7.60
CA SER A 63 -20.42 -6.04 7.70
C SER A 63 -20.63 -4.55 7.99
N LEU A 64 -19.58 -3.83 8.41
CA LEU A 64 -19.60 -2.40 8.75
C LEU A 64 -20.74 -2.06 9.74
N PRO A 65 -20.74 -2.65 10.94
CA PRO A 65 -21.79 -2.42 11.93
C PRO A 65 -21.84 -0.94 12.34
N GLY A 66 -23.05 -0.43 12.57
CA GLY A 66 -23.27 0.98 12.94
C GLY A 66 -23.25 1.98 11.77
N MET A 67 -22.91 1.56 10.55
CA MET A 67 -23.03 2.39 9.35
C MET A 67 -24.39 2.19 8.67
N SER A 68 -24.97 3.27 8.16
CA SER A 68 -26.15 3.22 7.29
C SER A 68 -25.82 2.52 5.97
N LYS A 69 -26.86 2.04 5.26
CA LYS A 69 -26.71 1.40 3.95
C LYS A 69 -25.90 2.27 2.97
N LYS A 70 -26.19 3.57 2.90
CA LYS A 70 -25.51 4.52 2.02
C LYS A 70 -24.04 4.68 2.37
N GLU A 71 -23.69 4.75 3.65
CA GLU A 71 -22.29 4.85 4.08
C GLU A 71 -21.50 3.58 3.76
N ARG A 72 -22.13 2.41 3.89
CA ARG A 72 -21.51 1.13 3.49
C ARG A 72 -21.26 1.09 1.99
N GLU A 73 -22.24 1.49 1.18
CA GLU A 73 -22.09 1.56 -0.28
C GLU A 73 -20.91 2.46 -0.66
N LEU A 74 -20.78 3.64 -0.06
CA LEU A 74 -19.65 4.55 -0.31
C LEU A 74 -18.31 3.95 0.12
N ALA A 75 -18.24 3.32 1.30
CA ALA A 75 -17.00 2.69 1.77
C ALA A 75 -16.52 1.56 0.84
N TYR A 76 -17.45 0.74 0.35
CA TYR A 76 -17.13 -0.32 -0.60
C TYR A 76 -16.77 0.22 -1.99
N GLN A 77 -17.45 1.25 -2.47
CA GLN A 77 -17.10 1.92 -3.73
C GLN A 77 -15.68 2.48 -3.67
N ASP A 78 -15.30 3.15 -2.57
CA ASP A 78 -13.96 3.68 -2.36
C ASP A 78 -12.90 2.56 -2.30
N ALA A 79 -13.17 1.49 -1.55
CA ALA A 79 -12.27 0.33 -1.49
C ALA A 79 -12.05 -0.31 -2.87
N VAL A 80 -13.12 -0.48 -3.67
CA VAL A 80 -13.03 -1.02 -5.04
C VAL A 80 -12.26 -0.07 -5.95
N GLN A 81 -12.47 1.25 -5.83
CA GLN A 81 -11.74 2.25 -6.59
C GLN A 81 -10.23 2.18 -6.30
N ILE A 82 -9.84 2.08 -5.03
CA ILE A 82 -8.42 1.96 -4.63
C ILE A 82 -7.83 0.65 -5.18
N LEU A 83 -8.55 -0.47 -5.10
CA LEU A 83 -8.11 -1.74 -5.67
C LEU A 83 -7.93 -1.65 -7.20
N ALA A 84 -8.83 -0.97 -7.90
CA ALA A 84 -8.71 -0.72 -9.34
C ALA A 84 -7.48 0.15 -9.66
N ASN A 85 -7.19 1.16 -8.84
CA ASN A 85 -6.00 1.99 -8.96
C ASN A 85 -4.71 1.17 -8.78
N ILE A 86 -4.64 0.34 -7.73
CA ILE A 86 -3.52 -0.57 -7.50
C ILE A 86 -3.35 -1.53 -8.69
N ARG A 87 -4.45 -2.07 -9.22
CA ARG A 87 -4.40 -3.02 -10.33
C ARG A 87 -3.96 -2.38 -11.64
N SER A 88 -4.31 -1.12 -11.87
CA SER A 88 -3.99 -0.38 -13.09
C SER A 88 -2.61 0.31 -13.04
N LEU A 89 -1.95 0.29 -11.88
CA LEU A 89 -0.60 0.79 -11.71
C LEU A 89 0.38 0.04 -12.63
N ASP A 90 1.13 0.80 -13.42
CA ASP A 90 2.30 0.25 -14.10
C ASP A 90 3.43 0.09 -13.09
N TYR A 91 3.44 -1.08 -12.45
CA TYR A 91 4.43 -1.43 -11.43
C TYR A 91 5.87 -1.41 -11.96
N VAL A 92 6.10 -1.49 -13.27
CA VAL A 92 7.46 -1.43 -13.83
C VAL A 92 7.96 0.01 -13.83
N SER A 93 7.17 0.96 -14.34
CA SER A 93 7.58 2.37 -14.36
C SER A 93 7.73 2.98 -12.97
N VAL A 94 6.97 2.49 -11.97
CA VAL A 94 7.14 2.94 -10.58
C VAL A 94 8.31 2.25 -9.84
N GLY A 95 9.08 1.38 -10.51
CA GLY A 95 10.30 0.79 -9.97
C GLY A 95 10.10 -0.52 -9.18
N LEU A 96 9.01 -1.24 -9.44
CA LEU A 96 8.70 -2.56 -8.84
C LEU A 96 8.80 -3.72 -9.86
N GLY A 97 9.43 -3.50 -11.01
CA GLY A 97 9.49 -4.49 -12.10
C GLY A 97 10.18 -5.82 -11.74
N ASP A 98 11.06 -5.81 -10.73
CA ASP A 98 11.83 -6.92 -10.14
C ASP A 98 11.28 -7.38 -8.78
N TYR A 99 10.17 -6.80 -8.31
CA TYR A 99 9.66 -7.02 -6.95
C TYR A 99 9.14 -8.46 -6.68
N GLY A 100 8.81 -9.19 -7.75
CA GLY A 100 8.29 -10.56 -7.68
C GLY A 100 8.45 -11.33 -8.98
N ARG A 101 8.18 -12.64 -8.96
CA ARG A 101 8.25 -13.49 -10.16
C ARG A 101 7.09 -13.18 -11.11
N ARG A 102 7.41 -13.01 -12.40
CA ARG A 102 6.42 -12.78 -13.47
C ARG A 102 5.83 -14.10 -13.98
N GLY A 103 4.55 -14.07 -14.36
CA GLY A 103 3.84 -15.19 -15.00
C GLY A 103 3.61 -16.41 -14.08
N GLY A 104 2.78 -17.35 -14.53
CA GLY A 104 2.58 -18.65 -13.88
C GLY A 104 2.12 -18.62 -12.43
N TYR A 105 1.43 -17.55 -11.99
CA TYR A 105 0.96 -17.42 -10.60
C TYR A 105 0.00 -18.55 -10.24
N VAL A 106 -1.03 -18.77 -11.08
CA VAL A 106 -2.06 -19.80 -10.85
C VAL A 106 -1.45 -21.18 -10.76
N SER A 107 -0.50 -21.53 -11.63
CA SER A 107 0.17 -22.83 -11.61
C SER A 107 1.09 -23.08 -10.40
N ARG A 108 1.33 -22.07 -9.56
CA ARG A 108 2.15 -22.16 -8.33
C ARG A 108 1.32 -22.13 -7.06
N GLN A 109 -0.01 -21.98 -7.14
CA GLN A 109 -0.92 -22.08 -6.00
C GLN A 109 -1.40 -23.51 -5.87
#